data_AF-A0AB35BY42-F1
#
_entry.id   AF-A0AB35BY42-F1
#
_cell.length_a   1.000
_cell.length_b   1.000
_cell.length_c   1.000
_cell.angle_alpha   90.00
_cell.angle_beta   90.00
_cell.angle_gamma   90.00
#
_symmetry.space_group_name_H-M   'P 1'
#
loop_
_entity.id
_entity.type
_entity.pdbx_description
1 polymer ?
#
loop_
_entity_poly.entity_id
_entity_poly.type
_entity_poly.pdbx_seq_one_letter_code
_entity_poly.pdbx_strand_id
1 'polypeptide(L)'
;MIPKELATLLSHTARRAIALTPTAAQVHHDLYASKIGGVPYFPKDALYPTNDDGVPLALLAQLNLSDIFKDAELLSACEQDAALKHLPKSGMLSFFYDITDDLMGLDLEKTGRGNGSAVHYFTEILPESALTQVPFEALRSHIQDDNADDYGALSIDQAVGLTASIKETLYELESESFGNPEIEAFKTALEAYTESLEDEDEEESVMMAIYDAVDAANYGHAVGGYANFTQFDPRERAQNQQFLLLQIDSIGDVLIGDCGSIQFFMTMEALEQRDFNHVLYDWACG
;
A
#
# COMPACT_ATOMS: atom_id res chain seq x y z
N MET A 1 -24.59 16.17 -5.19
CA MET A 1 -25.04 14.98 -4.42
C MET A 1 -25.14 13.82 -5.39
N ILE A 2 -24.70 12.62 -5.00
CA ILE A 2 -24.74 11.46 -5.90
C ILE A 2 -26.21 11.02 -6.14
N PRO A 3 -26.66 10.87 -7.40
CA PRO A 3 -27.97 10.32 -7.73
C PRO A 3 -28.17 8.93 -7.11
N LYS A 4 -29.41 8.64 -6.65
CA LYS A 4 -29.71 7.42 -5.88
C LYS A 4 -29.31 6.12 -6.60
N GLU A 5 -29.53 6.05 -7.90
CA GLU A 5 -29.19 4.87 -8.71
C GLU A 5 -27.66 4.68 -8.78
N LEU A 6 -26.91 5.74 -9.08
CA LEU A 6 -25.45 5.73 -9.08
C LEU A 6 -24.88 5.39 -7.70
N ALA A 7 -25.43 5.95 -6.63
CA ALA A 7 -24.99 5.64 -5.26
C ALA A 7 -25.22 4.16 -4.90
N THR A 8 -26.32 3.57 -5.40
CA THR A 8 -26.61 2.14 -5.21
C THR A 8 -25.59 1.27 -5.96
N LEU A 9 -25.34 1.59 -7.23
CA LEU A 9 -24.35 0.85 -8.04
C LEU A 9 -22.92 0.99 -7.50
N LEU A 10 -22.51 2.19 -7.08
CA LEU A 10 -21.22 2.43 -6.44
C LEU A 10 -21.07 1.57 -5.18
N SER A 11 -22.11 1.47 -4.35
CA SER A 11 -22.06 0.64 -3.14
C SER A 11 -21.88 -0.86 -3.43
N HIS A 12 -22.32 -1.35 -4.60
CA HIS A 12 -22.09 -2.74 -5.00
C HIS A 12 -20.63 -3.01 -5.38
N THR A 13 -19.86 -1.97 -5.68
CA THR A 13 -18.43 -2.11 -5.96
C THR A 13 -17.60 -2.31 -4.70
N ALA A 14 -18.17 -2.06 -3.51
CA ALA A 14 -17.45 -1.98 -2.26
C ALA A 14 -16.61 -3.23 -1.98
N ARG A 15 -15.35 -3.01 -1.58
CA ARG A 15 -14.42 -4.07 -1.18
C ARG A 15 -13.92 -3.84 0.23
N ARG A 16 -13.79 -4.93 0.98
CA ARG A 16 -13.20 -4.90 2.31
C ARG A 16 -11.69 -4.70 2.20
N ALA A 17 -11.16 -3.91 3.11
CA ALA A 17 -9.73 -3.73 3.32
C ALA A 17 -9.40 -3.79 4.81
N ILE A 18 -8.11 -3.93 5.11
CA ILE A 18 -7.55 -3.72 6.43
C ILE A 18 -7.01 -2.29 6.46
N ALA A 19 -7.63 -1.42 7.24
CA ALA A 19 -7.09 -0.10 7.54
C ALA A 19 -5.87 -0.24 8.44
N LEU A 20 -4.81 0.49 8.15
CA LEU A 20 -3.61 0.58 8.99
C LEU A 20 -3.55 2.00 9.57
N THR A 21 -3.81 2.13 10.87
CA THR A 21 -3.92 3.44 11.53
C THR A 21 -2.66 3.76 12.32
N PRO A 22 -2.06 4.95 12.12
CA PRO A 22 -0.94 5.44 12.93
C PRO A 22 -1.25 5.45 14.43
N THR A 23 -0.25 5.14 15.23
CA THR A 23 -0.29 5.18 16.70
C THR A 23 0.81 6.06 17.24
N ALA A 24 0.62 6.58 18.45
CA ALA A 24 1.64 7.38 19.15
C ALA A 24 2.78 6.53 19.77
N ALA A 25 2.84 5.23 19.49
CA ALA A 25 3.83 4.32 20.05
C ALA A 25 5.22 4.61 19.48
N GLN A 26 6.23 4.62 20.36
CA GLN A 26 7.63 4.77 19.97
C GLN A 26 8.17 3.40 19.54
N VAL A 27 8.20 3.15 18.23
CA VAL A 27 8.47 1.82 17.65
C VAL A 27 9.73 1.77 16.78
N HIS A 28 10.51 2.85 16.71
CA HIS A 28 11.67 2.94 15.83
C HIS A 28 12.62 1.75 15.97
N HIS A 29 13.00 1.40 17.21
CA HIS A 29 13.85 0.23 17.51
C HIS A 29 13.07 -1.06 17.82
N ASP A 30 11.73 -1.03 17.84
CA ASP A 30 10.95 -2.25 18.09
C ASP A 30 10.93 -3.10 16.82
N LEU A 31 11.74 -4.16 16.80
CA LEU A 31 11.89 -5.05 15.65
C LEU A 31 10.61 -5.86 15.38
N TYR A 32 9.67 -5.98 16.32
CA TYR A 32 8.50 -6.84 16.16
C TYR A 32 7.20 -6.06 15.97
N ALA A 33 7.24 -4.73 16.07
CA ALA A 33 6.07 -3.89 15.84
C ALA A 33 5.67 -3.85 14.36
N SER A 34 4.36 -3.71 14.14
CA SER A 34 3.84 -3.21 12.86
C SER A 34 4.08 -1.70 12.79
N LYS A 35 4.75 -1.21 11.75
CA LYS A 35 5.20 0.19 11.65
C LYS A 35 5.49 0.65 10.23
N ILE A 36 5.55 1.97 10.04
CA ILE A 36 6.12 2.66 8.89
C ILE A 36 7.49 3.20 9.32
N GLY A 37 8.53 2.99 8.53
CA GLY A 37 9.90 3.41 8.84
C GLY A 37 10.58 2.68 10.00
N GLY A 38 11.77 3.14 10.36
CA GLY A 38 12.58 2.65 11.47
C GLY A 38 13.37 1.37 11.19
N VAL A 39 13.90 0.78 12.27
CA VAL A 39 14.82 -0.37 12.18
C VAL A 39 14.06 -1.64 11.75
N PRO A 40 14.43 -2.30 10.64
CA PRO A 40 13.71 -3.47 10.16
C PRO A 40 13.95 -4.72 11.01
N TYR A 41 12.92 -5.58 11.07
CA TYR A 41 13.11 -6.99 11.38
C TYR A 41 13.86 -7.65 10.22
N PHE A 42 15.08 -8.15 10.45
CA PHE A 42 15.81 -8.86 9.39
C PHE A 42 16.66 -10.02 9.91
N PRO A 43 16.42 -11.27 9.46
CA PRO A 43 17.25 -12.42 9.81
C PRO A 43 18.70 -12.30 9.31
N LYS A 44 19.67 -12.76 10.12
CA LYS A 44 21.11 -12.75 9.77
C LYS A 44 21.45 -13.54 8.52
N ASP A 45 20.74 -14.63 8.29
CA ASP A 45 21.01 -15.58 7.20
C ASP A 45 20.22 -15.26 5.92
N ALA A 46 19.38 -14.21 5.93
CA ALA A 46 18.66 -13.74 4.77
C ALA A 46 19.50 -12.73 3.97
N LEU A 47 19.30 -12.69 2.65
CA LEU A 47 19.90 -11.67 1.80
C LEU A 47 19.13 -10.35 1.96
N TYR A 48 19.81 -9.31 2.43
CA TYR A 48 19.22 -7.98 2.57
C TYR A 48 19.04 -7.32 1.20
N PRO A 49 17.88 -6.67 0.92
CA PRO A 49 17.65 -6.03 -0.38
C PRO A 49 18.51 -4.79 -0.57
N THR A 50 19.10 -4.65 -1.75
CA THR A 50 19.92 -3.50 -2.14
C THR A 50 19.49 -2.99 -3.52
N ASN A 51 19.77 -1.71 -3.80
CA ASN A 51 19.64 -1.16 -5.15
C ASN A 51 20.77 -1.66 -6.08
N ASP A 52 20.81 -1.14 -7.32
CA ASP A 52 21.77 -1.53 -8.36
C ASP A 52 23.23 -1.21 -7.97
N ASP A 53 23.44 -0.20 -7.12
CA ASP A 53 24.75 0.21 -6.61
C ASP A 53 25.17 -0.56 -5.34
N GLY A 54 24.32 -1.45 -4.84
CA GLY A 54 24.57 -2.24 -3.63
C GLY A 54 24.30 -1.48 -2.33
N VAL A 55 23.65 -0.32 -2.39
CA VAL A 55 23.19 0.40 -1.19
C VAL A 55 21.97 -0.34 -0.61
N PRO A 56 21.95 -0.63 0.71
CA PRO A 56 20.80 -1.28 1.34
C PRO A 56 19.52 -0.45 1.20
N LEU A 57 18.39 -1.10 0.94
CA LEU A 57 17.08 -0.43 0.92
C LEU A 57 16.58 -0.11 2.34
N ALA A 58 15.86 1.00 2.48
CA ALA A 58 15.21 1.39 3.74
C ALA A 58 13.91 0.62 3.95
N LEU A 59 13.52 0.44 5.21
CA LEU A 59 12.18 -0.06 5.53
C LEU A 59 11.14 1.03 5.23
N LEU A 60 10.22 0.76 4.31
CA LEU A 60 9.01 1.56 4.14
C LEU A 60 8.00 1.22 5.24
N ALA A 61 7.62 -0.06 5.31
CA ALA A 61 6.63 -0.54 6.26
C ALA A 61 6.86 -2.00 6.62
N GLN A 62 6.40 -2.40 7.80
CA GLN A 62 6.47 -3.75 8.31
C GLN A 62 5.17 -4.10 9.03
N LEU A 63 4.66 -5.30 8.81
CA LEU A 63 3.44 -5.82 9.40
C LEU A 63 3.73 -7.14 10.11
N ASN A 64 3.61 -7.12 11.44
CA ASN A 64 3.58 -8.34 12.23
C ASN A 64 2.19 -8.96 12.14
N LEU A 65 2.03 -9.90 11.20
CA LEU A 65 0.73 -10.50 10.88
C LEU A 65 0.19 -11.28 12.08
N SER A 66 1.07 -11.91 12.87
CA SER A 66 0.68 -12.61 14.09
C SER A 66 0.10 -11.67 15.14
N ASP A 67 0.47 -10.39 15.14
CA ASP A 67 -0.08 -9.38 16.06
C ASP A 67 -1.40 -8.79 15.53
N ILE A 68 -1.41 -8.42 14.24
CA ILE A 68 -2.61 -7.90 13.55
C ILE A 68 -3.79 -8.87 13.65
N PHE A 69 -3.56 -10.17 13.40
CA PHE A 69 -4.62 -11.18 13.41
C PHE A 69 -4.92 -11.77 14.79
N LYS A 70 -4.42 -11.18 15.89
CA LYS A 70 -4.90 -11.51 17.25
C LYS A 70 -6.32 -11.02 17.49
N ASP A 71 -6.74 -9.97 16.81
CA ASP A 71 -8.12 -9.51 16.83
C ASP A 71 -9.00 -10.52 16.10
N ALA A 72 -9.88 -11.18 16.86
CA ALA A 72 -10.75 -12.24 16.34
C ALA A 72 -11.83 -11.71 15.38
N GLU A 73 -12.28 -10.45 15.54
CA GLU A 73 -13.26 -9.84 14.64
C GLU A 73 -12.60 -9.52 13.29
N LEU A 74 -11.41 -8.92 13.32
CA LEU A 74 -10.61 -8.67 12.12
C LEU A 74 -10.27 -9.97 11.39
N LEU A 75 -9.80 -10.99 12.11
CA LEU A 75 -9.48 -12.31 11.54
C LEU A 75 -10.70 -12.92 10.86
N SER A 76 -11.84 -12.99 11.56
CA SER A 76 -13.08 -13.56 11.04
C SER A 76 -13.58 -12.82 9.79
N ALA A 77 -13.51 -11.49 9.80
CA ALA A 77 -13.88 -10.67 8.64
C ALA A 77 -12.98 -10.94 7.42
N CYS A 78 -11.67 -11.12 7.65
CA CYS A 78 -10.73 -11.45 6.58
C CYS A 78 -10.93 -12.88 6.04
N GLU A 79 -11.23 -13.86 6.88
CA GLU A 79 -11.47 -15.25 6.45
C GLU A 79 -12.73 -15.41 5.59
N GLN A 80 -13.72 -14.54 5.80
CA GLN A 80 -14.96 -14.51 5.01
C GLN A 80 -14.83 -13.71 3.71
N ASP A 81 -13.78 -12.91 3.56
CA ASP A 81 -13.53 -12.11 2.38
C ASP A 81 -12.93 -12.95 1.23
N ALA A 82 -13.29 -12.61 -0.01
CA ALA A 82 -12.84 -13.36 -1.18
C ALA A 82 -11.33 -13.28 -1.40
N ALA A 83 -10.69 -12.14 -1.09
CA ALA A 83 -9.28 -11.89 -1.31
C ALA A 83 -8.47 -11.94 0.00
N LEU A 84 -8.92 -11.25 1.05
CA LEU A 84 -8.16 -11.14 2.31
C LEU A 84 -7.97 -12.48 3.03
N LYS A 85 -8.79 -13.49 2.73
CA LYS A 85 -8.61 -14.86 3.29
C LYS A 85 -7.26 -15.48 2.90
N HIS A 86 -6.67 -15.03 1.80
CA HIS A 86 -5.40 -15.54 1.28
C HIS A 86 -4.17 -14.87 1.90
N LEU A 87 -4.32 -13.71 2.56
CA LEU A 87 -3.23 -13.09 3.32
C LEU A 87 -2.73 -14.03 4.42
N PRO A 88 -1.41 -14.20 4.60
CA PRO A 88 -0.88 -14.97 5.71
C PRO A 88 -1.35 -14.39 7.06
N LYS A 89 -1.65 -15.27 8.03
CA LYS A 89 -2.15 -14.87 9.35
C LYS A 89 -1.07 -14.82 10.44
N SER A 90 0.18 -15.08 10.04
CA SER A 90 1.34 -15.08 10.92
C SER A 90 2.62 -14.80 10.13
N GLY A 91 3.67 -14.44 10.85
CA GLY A 91 4.96 -14.07 10.27
C GLY A 91 5.12 -12.56 10.11
N MET A 92 6.23 -12.16 9.50
CA MET A 92 6.58 -10.76 9.27
C MET A 92 6.53 -10.47 7.78
N LEU A 93 5.73 -9.48 7.38
CA LEU A 93 5.70 -8.97 6.00
C LEU A 93 6.28 -7.56 5.99
N SER A 94 7.38 -7.37 5.26
CA SER A 94 8.15 -6.12 5.25
C SER A 94 8.32 -5.60 3.82
N PHE A 95 8.24 -4.29 3.67
CA PHE A 95 8.29 -3.55 2.42
C PHE A 95 9.47 -2.59 2.48
N PHE A 96 10.29 -2.60 1.44
CA PHE A 96 11.51 -1.82 1.34
C PHE A 96 11.51 -0.98 0.07
N TYR A 97 12.22 0.14 0.12
CA TYR A 97 12.34 1.10 -0.98
C TYR A 97 13.67 1.84 -0.89
N ASP A 98 14.11 2.44 -2.00
CA ASP A 98 15.34 3.22 -2.06
C ASP A 98 15.08 4.64 -1.57
N ILE A 99 15.46 4.89 -0.32
CA ILE A 99 15.30 6.22 0.32
C ILE A 99 16.31 7.25 -0.21
N THR A 100 17.36 6.80 -0.90
CA THR A 100 18.47 7.64 -1.39
C THR A 100 18.29 8.06 -2.85
N ASP A 101 17.25 7.55 -3.50
CA ASP A 101 16.87 7.86 -4.87
C ASP A 101 15.77 8.93 -4.89
N ASP A 102 15.88 9.91 -5.79
CA ASP A 102 14.90 11.01 -5.89
C ASP A 102 13.53 10.54 -6.41
N LEU A 103 13.52 9.39 -7.09
CA LEU A 103 12.32 8.65 -7.45
C LEU A 103 11.92 7.58 -6.43
N MET A 104 12.51 7.57 -5.23
CA MET A 104 12.19 6.63 -4.15
C MET A 104 12.26 5.15 -4.57
N GLY A 105 13.09 4.82 -5.56
CA GLY A 105 13.24 3.47 -6.11
C GLY A 105 12.27 3.12 -7.24
N LEU A 106 11.47 4.07 -7.72
CA LEU A 106 10.58 3.89 -8.86
C LEU A 106 11.36 3.91 -10.17
N ASP A 107 11.32 2.78 -10.88
CA ASP A 107 11.90 2.65 -12.21
C ASP A 107 10.83 2.95 -13.28
N LEU A 108 10.92 4.12 -13.90
CA LEU A 108 10.02 4.59 -14.95
C LEU A 108 10.15 3.79 -16.26
N GLU A 109 11.31 3.16 -16.52
CA GLU A 109 11.51 2.35 -17.72
C GLU A 109 11.01 0.91 -17.53
N LYS A 110 11.02 0.41 -16.28
CA LYS A 110 10.56 -0.94 -15.93
C LYS A 110 9.20 -0.96 -15.23
N THR A 111 8.46 0.17 -15.26
CA THR A 111 7.11 0.34 -14.68
C THR A 111 6.94 -0.42 -13.36
N GLY A 112 7.68 0.01 -12.34
CA GLY A 112 7.54 -0.55 -10.99
C GLY A 112 8.09 -1.97 -10.79
N ARG A 113 8.95 -2.44 -11.71
CA ARG A 113 9.66 -3.74 -11.66
C ARG A 113 11.18 -3.58 -11.57
N GLY A 114 11.64 -2.39 -11.17
CA GLY A 114 13.03 -2.14 -10.84
C GLY A 114 13.44 -2.85 -9.54
N ASN A 115 14.68 -2.64 -9.13
CA ASN A 115 15.22 -3.14 -7.86
C ASN A 115 15.32 -2.06 -6.77
N GLY A 116 14.71 -0.90 -6.99
CA GLY A 116 14.57 0.14 -5.98
C GLY A 116 13.49 -0.16 -4.93
N SER A 117 12.80 -1.29 -5.01
CA SER A 117 11.88 -1.76 -3.97
C SER A 117 11.95 -3.27 -3.78
N ALA A 118 11.54 -3.75 -2.61
CA ALA A 118 11.49 -5.18 -2.32
C ALA A 118 10.41 -5.51 -1.28
N VAL A 119 9.86 -6.72 -1.35
CA VAL A 119 8.95 -7.25 -0.33
C VAL A 119 9.51 -8.57 0.20
N HIS A 120 9.59 -8.67 1.53
CA HIS A 120 10.02 -9.88 2.21
C HIS A 120 8.92 -10.41 3.10
N TYR A 121 8.64 -11.71 2.99
CA TYR A 121 7.78 -12.43 3.91
C TYR A 121 8.57 -13.49 4.67
N PHE A 122 8.74 -13.28 5.98
CA PHE A 122 9.35 -14.25 6.88
C PHE A 122 8.25 -15.02 7.63
N THR A 123 8.11 -16.31 7.31
CA THR A 123 7.04 -17.15 7.87
C THR A 123 7.17 -17.37 9.38
N GLU A 124 8.40 -17.44 9.89
CA GLU A 124 8.71 -17.66 11.30
C GLU A 124 9.27 -16.38 11.94
N ILE A 125 8.78 -16.04 13.12
CA ILE A 125 9.32 -14.94 13.93
C ILE A 125 10.46 -15.48 14.79
N LEU A 126 11.68 -15.25 14.33
CA LEU A 126 12.94 -15.54 15.02
C LEU A 126 13.19 -14.60 16.22
N PRO A 127 13.96 -15.06 17.24
CA PRO A 127 14.40 -14.21 18.34
C PRO A 127 15.46 -13.19 17.89
N GLU A 128 15.63 -12.12 18.68
CA GLU A 128 16.50 -10.98 18.35
C GLU A 128 17.97 -11.39 18.15
N SER A 129 18.43 -12.42 18.85
CA SER A 129 19.78 -12.98 18.69
C SER A 129 20.06 -13.54 17.29
N ALA A 130 19.03 -13.82 16.49
CA ALA A 130 19.11 -14.28 15.11
C ALA A 130 18.88 -13.14 14.08
N LEU A 131 18.66 -11.90 14.53
CA LEU A 131 18.41 -10.74 13.67
C LEU A 131 19.66 -9.87 13.51
N THR A 132 19.73 -9.11 12.41
CA THR A 132 20.81 -8.17 12.12
C THR A 132 20.27 -6.77 11.88
N GLN A 133 21.02 -5.77 12.33
CA GLN A 133 20.77 -4.35 12.04
C GLN A 133 21.89 -3.75 11.18
N VAL A 134 22.92 -4.54 10.85
CA VAL A 134 24.12 -4.06 10.13
C VAL A 134 23.79 -3.35 8.81
N PRO A 135 22.89 -3.87 7.95
CA PRO A 135 22.55 -3.17 6.70
C PRO A 135 21.84 -1.83 6.94
N PHE A 136 20.94 -1.78 7.93
CA PHE A 136 20.27 -0.54 8.32
C PHE A 136 21.27 0.50 8.86
N GLU A 137 22.19 0.08 9.74
CA GLU A 137 23.22 0.97 10.28
C GLU A 137 24.14 1.50 9.17
N ALA A 138 24.48 0.67 8.18
CA ALA A 138 25.27 1.08 7.02
C ALA A 138 24.53 2.14 6.17
N LEU A 139 23.25 1.92 5.88
CA LEU A 139 22.41 2.88 5.15
C LEU A 139 22.27 4.20 5.92
N ARG A 140 21.98 4.12 7.22
CA ARG A 140 21.86 5.28 8.09
C ARG A 140 23.15 6.11 8.12
N SER A 141 24.31 5.46 8.21
CA SER A 141 25.60 6.15 8.10
C SER A 141 25.83 6.74 6.72
N HIS A 142 25.43 6.05 5.65
CA HIS A 142 25.54 6.60 4.29
C HIS A 142 24.75 7.92 4.14
N ILE A 143 23.52 7.97 4.64
CA ILE A 143 22.70 9.19 4.62
C ILE A 143 23.32 10.31 5.47
N GLN A 144 23.76 9.99 6.70
CA GLN A 144 24.21 11.02 7.65
C GLN A 144 25.65 11.48 7.46
N ASP A 145 26.56 10.56 7.20
CA ASP A 145 28.00 10.81 7.18
C ASP A 145 28.47 11.20 5.77
N ASP A 146 27.89 10.59 4.72
CA ASP A 146 28.22 10.91 3.33
C ASP A 146 27.36 12.05 2.75
N ASN A 147 26.42 12.60 3.54
CA ASN A 147 25.42 13.59 3.14
C ASN A 147 24.65 13.19 1.88
N ALA A 148 24.27 11.91 1.78
CA ALA A 148 23.29 11.50 0.77
C ALA A 148 21.92 12.09 1.11
N ASP A 149 21.13 12.37 0.07
CA ASP A 149 19.78 12.89 0.25
C ASP A 149 18.85 11.81 0.87
N ASP A 150 17.92 12.25 1.71
CA ASP A 150 16.88 11.43 2.34
C ASP A 150 15.53 11.85 1.73
N TYR A 151 15.07 11.09 0.73
CA TYR A 151 13.80 11.30 0.04
C TYR A 151 12.65 10.53 0.69
N GLY A 152 12.85 9.98 1.89
CA GLY A 152 11.92 9.04 2.47
C GLY A 152 10.56 9.61 2.83
N ALA A 153 9.55 8.73 2.79
CA ALA A 153 8.23 9.00 3.35
C ALA A 153 8.29 9.39 4.85
N LEU A 154 9.35 8.93 5.52
CA LEU A 154 9.83 9.34 6.83
C LEU A 154 11.35 9.37 6.76
N SER A 155 11.99 10.23 7.54
CA SER A 155 13.45 10.18 7.65
C SER A 155 13.91 8.82 8.22
N ILE A 156 15.13 8.40 7.88
CA ILE A 156 15.71 7.11 8.30
C ILE A 156 15.66 6.85 9.82
N ASP A 157 15.64 7.91 10.64
CA ASP A 157 15.57 7.85 12.11
C ASP A 157 14.15 7.92 12.69
N GLN A 158 13.12 8.01 11.85
CA GLN A 158 11.73 8.12 12.27
C GLN A 158 10.99 6.80 12.08
N ALA A 159 9.92 6.63 12.85
CA ALA A 159 8.99 5.52 12.67
C ALA A 159 7.62 5.86 13.27
N VAL A 160 6.58 5.28 12.68
CA VAL A 160 5.20 5.39 13.15
C VAL A 160 4.63 4.00 13.35
N GLY A 161 4.15 3.69 14.55
CA GLY A 161 3.53 2.38 14.83
C GLY A 161 2.14 2.28 14.22
N LEU A 162 1.70 1.07 13.87
CA LEU A 162 0.42 0.81 13.22
C LEU A 162 -0.48 -0.11 14.04
N THR A 163 -1.79 0.18 14.05
CA THR A 163 -2.84 -0.77 14.41
C THR A 163 -3.70 -1.09 13.20
N ALA A 164 -4.45 -2.19 13.26
CA ALA A 164 -5.27 -2.66 12.15
C ALA A 164 -6.75 -2.70 12.52
N SER A 165 -7.62 -2.35 11.57
CA SER A 165 -9.07 -2.53 11.67
C SER A 165 -9.67 -2.83 10.30
N ILE A 166 -10.93 -3.24 10.25
CA ILE A 166 -11.63 -3.43 8.98
C ILE A 166 -12.18 -2.09 8.49
N LYS A 167 -12.01 -1.80 7.19
CA LYS A 167 -12.69 -0.73 6.48
C LYS A 167 -13.33 -1.25 5.19
N GLU A 168 -14.20 -0.45 4.60
CA GLU A 168 -14.69 -0.65 3.23
C GLU A 168 -14.09 0.43 2.33
N THR A 169 -13.83 0.05 1.09
CA THR A 169 -13.29 0.89 0.00
C THR A 169 -14.26 0.83 -1.16
N LEU A 170 -14.31 1.89 -1.97
CA LEU A 170 -15.17 1.98 -3.16
C LEU A 170 -14.31 1.93 -4.42
N TYR A 171 -14.92 1.56 -5.55
CA TYR A 171 -14.19 1.55 -6.82
C TYR A 171 -13.66 2.94 -7.16
N GLU A 172 -12.35 3.00 -7.42
CA GLU A 172 -11.68 4.21 -7.88
C GLU A 172 -11.92 4.41 -9.39
N LEU A 173 -12.44 5.57 -9.77
CA LEU A 173 -13.04 5.84 -11.07
C LEU A 173 -12.08 5.56 -12.23
N GLU A 174 -10.79 5.81 -12.01
CA GLU A 174 -9.73 5.66 -13.00
C GLU A 174 -8.95 4.33 -12.85
N SER A 175 -9.30 3.52 -11.85
CA SER A 175 -8.68 2.21 -11.63
C SER A 175 -9.07 1.22 -12.72
N GLU A 176 -8.16 0.32 -13.07
CA GLU A 176 -8.47 -0.85 -13.90
C GLU A 176 -9.56 -1.71 -13.22
N SER A 177 -10.59 -2.11 -13.98
CA SER A 177 -11.74 -2.86 -13.46
C SER A 177 -11.45 -4.36 -13.36
N PHE A 178 -10.46 -4.83 -14.13
CA PHE A 178 -10.14 -6.22 -14.35
C PHE A 178 -11.34 -7.07 -14.80
N GLY A 179 -12.31 -6.44 -15.48
CA GLY A 179 -13.53 -7.08 -15.95
C GLY A 179 -14.53 -7.44 -14.84
N ASN A 180 -14.47 -6.78 -13.69
CA ASN A 180 -15.46 -6.95 -12.64
C ASN A 180 -16.84 -6.43 -13.09
N PRO A 181 -17.90 -7.24 -13.08
CA PRO A 181 -19.20 -6.86 -13.65
C PRO A 181 -19.92 -5.77 -12.85
N GLU A 182 -19.73 -5.69 -11.52
CA GLU A 182 -20.32 -4.63 -10.70
C GLU A 182 -19.72 -3.26 -11.04
N ILE A 183 -18.41 -3.21 -11.25
CA ILE A 183 -17.68 -2.02 -11.69
C ILE A 183 -18.14 -1.60 -13.09
N GLU A 184 -18.19 -2.52 -14.05
CA GLU A 184 -18.62 -2.21 -15.42
C GLU A 184 -20.07 -1.69 -15.47
N ALA A 185 -20.96 -2.26 -14.64
CA ALA A 185 -22.32 -1.78 -14.51
C ALA A 185 -22.39 -0.36 -13.94
N PHE A 186 -21.57 -0.05 -12.92
CA PHE A 186 -21.46 1.30 -12.37
C PHE A 186 -20.93 2.29 -13.41
N LYS A 187 -19.84 1.98 -14.10
CA LYS A 187 -19.25 2.85 -15.13
C LYS A 187 -20.22 3.13 -16.27
N THR A 188 -20.89 2.09 -16.77
CA THR A 188 -21.90 2.23 -17.85
C THR A 188 -23.05 3.14 -17.42
N ALA A 189 -23.53 2.98 -16.17
CA ALA A 189 -24.60 3.82 -15.66
C ALA A 189 -24.14 5.27 -15.41
N LEU A 190 -22.91 5.47 -14.95
CA LEU A 190 -22.32 6.78 -14.76
C LEU A 190 -22.20 7.53 -16.08
N GLU A 191 -21.63 6.89 -17.11
CA GLU A 191 -21.50 7.46 -18.47
C GLU A 191 -22.86 7.82 -19.05
N ALA A 192 -23.84 6.91 -18.98
CA ALA A 192 -25.20 7.18 -19.47
C ALA A 192 -25.90 8.31 -18.69
N TYR A 193 -25.60 8.45 -17.39
CA TYR A 193 -26.14 9.53 -16.58
C TYR A 193 -25.51 10.87 -16.95
N THR A 194 -24.18 10.97 -17.03
CA THR A 194 -23.47 12.21 -17.37
C THR A 194 -23.82 12.67 -18.79
N GLU A 195 -23.88 11.77 -19.77
CA GLU A 195 -24.33 12.09 -21.14
C GLU A 195 -25.79 12.59 -21.21
N SER A 196 -26.62 12.28 -20.21
CA SER A 196 -28.01 12.73 -20.16
C SER A 196 -28.19 14.14 -19.61
N LEU A 197 -27.16 14.70 -18.98
CA LEU A 197 -27.18 16.04 -18.42
C LEU A 197 -26.98 17.08 -19.53
N GLU A 198 -27.75 18.16 -19.48
CA GLU A 198 -27.59 19.31 -20.39
C GLU A 198 -26.71 20.41 -19.78
N ASP A 199 -26.45 20.34 -18.47
CA ASP A 199 -25.75 21.36 -17.69
C ASP A 199 -24.40 20.82 -17.19
N GLU A 200 -23.31 21.42 -17.68
CA GLU A 200 -21.93 21.05 -17.30
C GLU A 200 -21.69 21.23 -15.78
N ASP A 201 -22.34 22.22 -15.14
CA ASP A 201 -22.21 22.44 -13.69
C ASP A 201 -22.87 21.31 -12.88
N GLU A 202 -23.94 20.69 -13.43
CA GLU A 202 -24.60 19.53 -12.80
C GLU A 202 -23.74 18.27 -12.93
N GLU A 203 -23.12 18.07 -14.10
CA GLU A 203 -22.17 16.97 -14.33
C GLU A 203 -20.99 17.06 -13.37
N GLU A 204 -20.33 18.22 -13.30
CA GLU A 204 -19.21 18.46 -12.40
C GLU A 204 -19.61 18.22 -10.93
N SER A 205 -20.80 18.67 -10.52
CA SER A 205 -21.29 18.47 -9.16
C SER A 205 -21.51 16.99 -8.80
N VAL A 206 -21.95 16.17 -9.76
CA VAL A 206 -22.13 14.72 -9.54
C VAL A 206 -20.80 14.01 -9.52
N MET A 207 -19.90 14.32 -10.46
CA MET A 207 -18.55 13.75 -10.50
C MET A 207 -17.78 14.07 -9.22
N MET A 208 -17.75 15.33 -8.80
CA MET A 208 -17.11 15.75 -7.55
C MET A 208 -17.69 15.01 -6.34
N ALA A 209 -19.01 14.85 -6.27
CA ALA A 209 -19.63 14.11 -5.15
C ALA A 209 -19.25 12.62 -5.14
N ILE A 210 -18.98 12.01 -6.29
CA ILE A 210 -18.48 10.63 -6.37
C ILE A 210 -17.00 10.59 -5.96
N TYR A 211 -16.15 11.47 -6.51
CA TYR A 211 -14.74 11.57 -6.13
C TYR A 211 -14.58 11.77 -4.62
N ASP A 212 -15.32 12.70 -4.01
CA ASP A 212 -15.29 12.93 -2.56
C ASP A 212 -15.68 11.67 -1.77
N ALA A 213 -16.68 10.92 -2.23
CA ALA A 213 -17.13 9.71 -1.56
C ALA A 213 -16.12 8.57 -1.68
N VAL A 214 -15.45 8.45 -2.84
CA VAL A 214 -14.44 7.43 -3.07
C VAL A 214 -13.14 7.77 -2.34
N ASP A 215 -12.64 9.00 -2.43
CA ASP A 215 -11.45 9.45 -1.68
C ASP A 215 -11.66 9.26 -0.17
N ALA A 216 -12.82 9.68 0.37
CA ALA A 216 -13.13 9.47 1.78
C ALA A 216 -13.15 7.99 2.19
N ALA A 217 -13.53 7.09 1.28
CA ALA A 217 -13.53 5.64 1.54
C ALA A 217 -12.13 5.02 1.37
N ASN A 218 -11.35 5.49 0.40
CA ASN A 218 -10.11 4.84 -0.02
C ASN A 218 -8.87 5.42 0.66
N TYR A 219 -8.86 6.71 0.99
CA TYR A 219 -7.77 7.40 1.70
C TYR A 219 -7.42 6.70 3.03
N GLY A 220 -6.13 6.68 3.35
CA GLY A 220 -5.58 5.95 4.48
C GLY A 220 -4.60 4.87 4.07
N HIS A 221 -3.67 4.54 4.97
CA HIS A 221 -2.84 3.35 4.78
C HIS A 221 -3.72 2.08 4.84
N ALA A 222 -3.48 1.12 3.94
CA ALA A 222 -4.37 -0.04 3.82
C ALA A 222 -3.68 -1.30 3.24
N VAL A 223 -4.33 -2.45 3.45
CA VAL A 223 -4.08 -3.71 2.74
C VAL A 223 -5.41 -4.24 2.19
N GLY A 224 -5.42 -4.63 0.91
CA GLY A 224 -6.62 -5.04 0.18
C GLY A 224 -7.54 -3.87 -0.18
N GLY A 225 -8.75 -4.16 -0.65
CA GLY A 225 -9.66 -3.14 -1.16
C GLY A 225 -9.21 -2.54 -2.51
N TYR A 226 -9.63 -1.29 -2.76
CA TYR A 226 -9.12 -0.46 -3.86
C TYR A 226 -8.08 0.53 -3.33
N ALA A 227 -7.13 0.88 -4.21
CA ALA A 227 -6.16 1.91 -3.94
C ALA A 227 -6.78 3.31 -4.08
N ASN A 228 -6.19 4.28 -3.38
CA ASN A 228 -6.34 5.69 -3.64
C ASN A 228 -5.14 6.13 -4.50
N PHE A 229 -5.39 6.71 -5.68
CA PHE A 229 -4.33 7.17 -6.57
C PHE A 229 -4.23 8.69 -6.52
N THR A 230 -3.02 9.22 -6.33
CA THR A 230 -2.79 10.67 -6.45
C THR A 230 -2.74 11.12 -7.92
N GLN A 231 -2.30 10.23 -8.81
CA GLN A 231 -2.25 10.44 -10.25
C GLN A 231 -3.01 9.31 -10.96
N PHE A 232 -2.33 8.49 -11.76
CA PHE A 232 -2.94 7.43 -12.56
C PHE A 232 -2.71 6.04 -11.95
N ASP A 233 -3.58 5.09 -12.29
CA ASP A 233 -3.38 3.67 -11.96
C ASP A 233 -2.23 3.08 -12.82
N PRO A 234 -1.13 2.60 -12.20
CA PRO A 234 0.01 2.05 -12.93
C PRO A 234 -0.24 0.63 -13.47
N ARG A 235 -1.37 0.00 -13.10
CA ARG A 235 -1.62 -1.40 -13.41
C ARG A 235 -2.16 -1.60 -14.81
N GLU A 236 -1.50 -2.50 -15.53
CA GLU A 236 -2.00 -3.00 -16.80
C GLU A 236 -2.86 -4.26 -16.61
N ARG A 237 -4.03 -4.29 -17.29
CA ARG A 237 -4.95 -5.44 -17.27
C ARG A 237 -4.28 -6.79 -17.56
N ALA A 238 -3.31 -6.82 -18.47
CA ALA A 238 -2.60 -8.04 -18.87
C ALA A 238 -1.75 -8.64 -17.75
N GLN A 239 -1.26 -7.81 -16.82
CA GLN A 239 -0.42 -8.24 -15.70
C GLN A 239 -1.25 -8.75 -14.51
N ASN A 240 -2.54 -8.39 -14.47
CA ASN A 240 -3.52 -8.93 -13.53
C ASN A 240 -3.13 -8.76 -12.05
N GLN A 241 -2.42 -7.68 -11.71
CA GLN A 241 -1.97 -7.36 -10.34
C GLN A 241 -3.10 -6.70 -9.55
N GLN A 242 -4.20 -7.44 -9.35
CA GLN A 242 -5.44 -6.89 -8.81
C GLN A 242 -5.40 -6.60 -7.31
N PHE A 243 -4.53 -7.26 -6.55
CA PHE A 243 -4.53 -7.19 -5.10
C PHE A 243 -3.65 -6.04 -4.62
N LEU A 244 -4.22 -5.07 -3.91
CA LEU A 244 -3.47 -4.05 -3.18
C LEU A 244 -2.80 -4.69 -1.97
N LEU A 245 -1.50 -4.94 -2.05
CA LEU A 245 -0.73 -5.55 -0.98
C LEU A 245 -0.40 -4.57 0.14
N LEU A 246 -0.17 -3.30 -0.21
CA LEU A 246 0.02 -2.20 0.74
C LEU A 246 -0.27 -0.86 0.04
N GLN A 247 -0.93 0.05 0.74
CA GLN A 247 -0.95 1.48 0.44
C GLN A 247 -0.44 2.26 1.63
N ILE A 248 0.39 3.27 1.39
CA ILE A 248 0.82 4.27 2.36
C ILE A 248 0.51 5.65 1.77
N ASP A 249 -0.44 6.37 2.35
CA ASP A 249 -0.70 7.78 2.02
C ASP A 249 0.12 8.75 2.88
N SER A 250 0.28 9.98 2.42
CA SER A 250 0.79 11.07 3.25
C SER A 250 -0.20 11.41 4.37
N ILE A 251 0.13 11.05 5.62
CA ILE A 251 -0.72 11.22 6.80
C ILE A 251 0.14 11.57 8.00
N GLY A 252 -0.17 12.71 8.64
CA GLY A 252 0.54 13.16 9.84
C GLY A 252 2.01 13.45 9.53
N ASP A 253 2.91 12.69 10.14
CA ASP A 253 4.36 12.84 9.93
C ASP A 253 4.86 12.10 8.66
N VAL A 254 4.05 11.20 8.08
CA VAL A 254 4.39 10.50 6.83
C VAL A 254 4.11 11.44 5.66
N LEU A 255 5.12 11.76 4.84
CA LEU A 255 5.01 12.67 3.71
C LEU A 255 5.73 12.11 2.47
N ILE A 256 4.97 11.90 1.40
CA ILE A 256 5.47 11.33 0.14
C ILE A 256 5.42 12.44 -0.92
N GLY A 257 6.56 13.03 -1.26
CA GLY A 257 6.59 14.18 -2.18
C GLY A 257 5.65 15.31 -1.76
N ASP A 258 4.87 15.85 -2.71
CA ASP A 258 3.80 16.81 -2.41
C ASP A 258 2.46 16.09 -2.08
N CYS A 259 2.37 15.56 -0.87
CA CYS A 259 1.16 14.90 -0.34
C CYS A 259 0.66 13.70 -1.17
N GLY A 260 1.59 12.86 -1.60
CA GLY A 260 1.36 11.68 -2.41
C GLY A 260 1.03 10.40 -1.65
N SER A 261 1.13 9.29 -2.39
CA SER A 261 0.84 7.93 -1.95
C SER A 261 1.80 6.92 -2.60
N ILE A 262 2.06 5.82 -1.89
CA ILE A 262 2.86 4.67 -2.35
C ILE A 262 1.98 3.42 -2.33
N GLN A 263 2.07 2.59 -3.36
CA GLN A 263 1.31 1.35 -3.47
C GLN A 263 2.19 0.16 -3.87
N PHE A 264 1.84 -1.02 -3.33
CA PHE A 264 2.34 -2.31 -3.77
C PHE A 264 1.17 -3.16 -4.24
N PHE A 265 1.29 -3.75 -5.43
CA PHE A 265 0.27 -4.64 -5.99
C PHE A 265 0.83 -6.02 -6.33
N MET A 266 -0.03 -7.03 -6.26
CA MET A 266 0.34 -8.39 -6.68
C MET A 266 -0.85 -9.12 -7.31
N THR A 267 -0.56 -10.26 -7.95
CA THR A 267 -1.61 -11.14 -8.47
C THR A 267 -2.25 -11.94 -7.35
N MET A 268 -3.52 -12.31 -7.53
CA MET A 268 -4.21 -13.21 -6.59
C MET A 268 -3.53 -14.59 -6.51
N GLU A 269 -3.01 -15.10 -7.63
CA GLU A 269 -2.29 -16.36 -7.69
C GLU A 269 -1.02 -16.34 -6.83
N ALA A 270 -0.22 -15.27 -6.93
CA ALA A 270 0.98 -15.11 -6.11
C ALA A 270 0.62 -14.98 -4.61
N LEU A 271 -0.47 -14.29 -4.28
CA LEU A 271 -0.96 -14.16 -2.90
C LEU A 271 -1.35 -15.54 -2.32
N GLU A 272 -2.08 -16.34 -3.09
CA GLU A 272 -2.47 -17.71 -2.72
C GLU A 272 -1.26 -18.61 -2.46
N GLN A 273 -0.22 -18.46 -3.27
CA GLN A 273 1.04 -19.20 -3.16
C GLN A 273 2.00 -18.62 -2.12
N ARG A 274 1.68 -17.44 -1.56
CA ARG A 274 2.55 -16.65 -0.67
C ARG A 274 3.89 -16.30 -1.31
N ASP A 275 3.87 -16.08 -2.63
CA ASP A 275 5.02 -15.64 -3.40
C ASP A 275 5.03 -14.11 -3.52
N PHE A 276 5.87 -13.47 -2.71
CA PHE A 276 5.99 -12.01 -2.66
C PHE A 276 7.16 -11.49 -3.51
N ASN A 277 7.77 -12.33 -4.36
CA ASN A 277 8.90 -11.92 -5.20
C ASN A 277 8.49 -11.12 -6.44
N HIS A 278 7.19 -11.09 -6.77
CA HIS A 278 6.65 -10.44 -7.95
C HIS A 278 5.55 -9.45 -7.57
N VAL A 279 5.98 -8.29 -7.09
CA VAL A 279 5.11 -7.17 -6.74
C VAL A 279 5.35 -6.01 -7.72
N LEU A 280 4.30 -5.27 -8.04
CA LEU A 280 4.39 -3.96 -8.66
C LEU A 280 4.52 -2.93 -7.55
N TYR A 281 5.51 -2.07 -7.65
CA TYR A 281 5.70 -0.92 -6.78
C TYR A 281 5.46 0.36 -7.57
N ASP A 282 4.69 1.29 -7.01
CA ASP A 282 4.47 2.59 -7.61
C ASP A 282 4.28 3.66 -6.53
N TRP A 283 4.50 4.91 -6.89
CA TRP A 283 4.14 6.05 -6.06
C TRP A 283 3.90 7.28 -6.93
N ALA A 284 3.09 8.20 -6.43
CA ALA A 284 2.83 9.48 -7.07
C ALA A 284 2.54 10.57 -6.04
N CYS A 285 2.78 11.83 -6.39
CA CYS A 285 2.42 13.00 -5.60
C CYS A 285 1.78 14.11 -6.45
N GLY A 286 1.28 15.17 -5.80
CA GLY A 286 0.68 16.34 -6.44
C GLY A 286 1.66 17.20 -7.23
#